data_AF-A0A496YZ21-F1
#
_entry.id   AF-A0A496YZ21-F1
#
_cell.length_a   1.000
_cell.length_b   1.000
_cell.length_c   1.000
_cell.angle_alpha   90.00
_cell.angle_beta   90.00
_cell.angle_gamma   90.00
#
_symmetry.space_group_name_H-M   'P 1'
#
loop_
_entity.id
_entity.type
_entity.pdbx_description
1 polymer ?
#
loop_
_entity_poly.entity_id
_entity_poly.type
_entity_poly.pdbx_seq_one_letter_code
_entity_poly.pdbx_strand_id
1 'polypeptide(L)'
;MRAALLVAPGRLGVEKVPDPICPQGGVLVEVKACGICTSDVKMAQKGHRALEYPRILGHEVSGIVKESKNKAFKEGDRVQLAPGLK
;
A
#
# COMPACT_ATOMS: atom_id res chain seq x y z
N MET A 1 -7.30 -9.00 3.91
CA MET A 1 -7.69 -8.16 2.76
C MET A 1 -7.27 -8.79 1.43
N ARG A 2 -7.81 -8.33 0.29
CA ARG A 2 -7.28 -8.65 -1.05
C ARG A 2 -6.17 -7.66 -1.41
N ALA A 3 -5.09 -8.11 -2.06
CA ALA A 3 -3.99 -7.24 -2.47
C ALA A 3 -3.36 -7.71 -3.78
N ALA A 4 -2.84 -6.77 -4.58
CA ALA A 4 -1.99 -7.08 -5.72
C ALA A 4 -0.56 -7.40 -5.22
N LEU A 5 -0.22 -8.69 -5.18
CA LEU A 5 1.03 -9.21 -4.61
C LEU A 5 2.00 -9.62 -5.73
N LEU A 6 3.16 -8.97 -5.75
CA LEU A 6 4.27 -9.31 -6.63
C LEU A 6 5.18 -10.31 -5.91
N VAL A 7 5.22 -11.56 -6.37
CA VAL A 7 6.07 -12.62 -5.77
C VAL A 7 7.46 -12.69 -6.41
N ALA A 8 7.58 -12.24 -7.66
CA ALA A 8 8.82 -12.06 -8.41
C ALA A 8 8.52 -11.19 -9.66
N PRO A 9 9.53 -10.64 -10.36
CA PRO A 9 9.29 -9.97 -11.65
C PRO A 9 8.46 -10.84 -12.60
N GLY A 10 7.44 -10.26 -13.21
CA GLY A 10 6.49 -10.94 -14.09
C GLY A 10 5.44 -11.80 -13.39
N ARG A 11 5.47 -11.91 -12.06
CA ARG A 11 4.53 -12.73 -11.26
C ARG A 11 3.72 -11.87 -10.28
N LEU A 12 2.79 -11.09 -10.82
CA LEU A 12 1.83 -10.27 -10.07
C LEU A 12 0.45 -10.96 -10.07
N GLY A 13 -0.15 -11.12 -8.90
CA GLY A 13 -1.48 -11.73 -8.74
C GLY A 13 -2.31 -11.01 -7.68
N VAL A 14 -3.63 -11.21 -7.71
CA VAL A 14 -4.52 -10.72 -6.64
C VAL A 14 -4.72 -11.83 -5.62
N GLU A 15 -4.11 -11.65 -4.46
CA GLU A 15 -4.08 -12.65 -3.38
C GLU A 15 -4.91 -12.20 -2.18
N LYS A 16 -5.31 -13.17 -1.35
CA LYS A 16 -5.87 -12.89 -0.01
C LYS A 16 -4.73 -12.92 1.00
N VAL A 17 -4.50 -11.79 1.67
CA VAL A 17 -3.47 -11.62 2.72
C VAL A 17 -4.13 -11.28 4.06
N PRO A 18 -3.44 -11.48 5.20
CA PRO A 18 -3.92 -11.01 6.49
C PRO A 18 -4.21 -9.50 6.48
N ASP A 19 -5.17 -9.06 7.29
CA ASP A 19 -5.38 -7.63 7.49
C ASP A 19 -4.20 -7.05 8.29
N PRO A 20 -3.67 -5.88 7.89
CA PRO A 20 -2.61 -5.22 8.63
C PRO A 20 -3.13 -4.73 9.98
N ILE A 21 -2.25 -4.75 10.98
CA ILE A 21 -2.53 -4.27 12.33
C ILE A 21 -2.05 -2.82 12.42
N CYS A 22 -2.86 -1.93 13.00
CA CYS A 22 -2.44 -0.55 13.22
C CYS A 22 -1.32 -0.49 14.27
N PRO A 23 -0.10 -0.06 13.89
CA PRO A 23 1.02 0.03 14.84
C PRO A 23 0.87 1.25 15.75
N GLN A 24 1.57 1.26 16.88
CA GLN A 24 1.61 2.41 17.78
C GLN A 24 2.17 3.65 17.05
N GLY A 25 1.50 4.80 17.16
CA GLY A 25 1.86 6.01 16.42
C GLY A 25 1.52 5.97 14.93
N GLY A 26 0.97 4.86 14.43
CA GLY A 26 0.53 4.70 13.04
C GLY A 26 -0.95 4.94 12.83
N VAL A 27 -1.35 4.83 11.55
CA VAL A 27 -2.72 4.97 11.08
C VAL A 27 -2.99 3.84 10.10
N LEU A 28 -4.11 3.14 10.28
CA LEU A 28 -4.59 2.15 9.32
C LEU A 28 -5.62 2.82 8.40
N VAL A 29 -5.38 2.72 7.09
CA VAL A 29 -6.20 3.36 6.07
C VAL A 29 -6.93 2.29 5.25
N GLU A 30 -8.25 2.43 5.14
CA GLU A 30 -9.03 1.68 4.16
C GLU A 30 -8.91 2.36 2.80
N VAL A 31 -8.25 1.67 1.86
CA VAL A 31 -8.05 2.15 0.49
C VAL A 31 -9.40 2.27 -0.22
N LYS A 32 -9.70 3.46 -0.76
CA LYS A 32 -10.90 3.70 -1.57
C LYS A 32 -10.59 3.87 -3.06
N ALA A 33 -9.42 4.44 -3.37
CA ALA A 33 -8.93 4.55 -4.74
C ALA A 33 -7.40 4.54 -4.76
N CYS A 34 -6.83 4.01 -5.84
CA CYS A 34 -5.41 4.10 -6.13
C CYS A 34 -5.15 4.41 -7.62
N GLY A 35 -4.04 5.08 -7.88
CA GLY A 35 -3.47 5.27 -9.22
C GLY A 35 -2.55 4.11 -9.61
N ILE A 36 -2.26 4.02 -10.91
CA ILE A 36 -1.22 3.14 -11.44
C ILE A 36 -0.12 4.03 -11.99
N CYS A 37 1.05 3.99 -11.36
CA CYS A 37 2.22 4.70 -11.84
C CYS A 37 3.01 3.83 -12.83
N THR A 38 3.64 4.46 -13.82
CA THR A 38 4.56 3.78 -14.74
C THR A 38 5.71 3.07 -14.00
N SER A 39 6.12 3.59 -12.83
CA SER A 39 7.13 2.95 -11.99
C SER A 39 6.66 1.61 -11.40
N ASP A 40 5.38 1.50 -10.99
CA ASP A 40 4.79 0.24 -10.50
C ASP A 40 4.79 -0.82 -11.62
N VAL A 41 4.45 -0.43 -12.86
CA VAL A 41 4.48 -1.32 -14.03
C VAL A 41 5.91 -1.82 -14.31
N LYS A 42 6.89 -0.90 -14.30
CA LYS A 42 8.30 -1.26 -14.48
C LYS A 42 8.79 -2.19 -13.37
N MET A 43 8.42 -1.92 -12.12
CA MET A 43 8.73 -2.77 -10.96
C MET A 43 8.11 -4.16 -11.11
N ALA A 44 6.85 -4.24 -11.51
CA ALA A 44 6.15 -5.51 -11.73
C ALA A 44 6.81 -6.36 -12.82
N GLN A 45 7.23 -5.74 -13.93
CA GLN A 45 7.79 -6.46 -15.08
C GLN A 45 9.28 -6.80 -14.95
N LYS A 46 10.08 -5.83 -14.47
CA LYS A 46 11.56 -5.90 -14.52
C LYS A 46 12.20 -5.97 -13.14
N GLY A 47 11.41 -5.82 -12.07
CA GLY A 47 11.92 -5.67 -10.71
C GLY A 47 12.57 -4.31 -10.47
N HIS A 48 13.08 -4.14 -9.25
CA HIS A 48 13.84 -2.97 -8.83
C HIS A 48 14.71 -3.35 -7.63
N ARG A 49 15.92 -2.80 -7.54
CA ARG A 49 16.89 -3.13 -6.48
C ARG A 49 16.39 -2.89 -5.05
N ALA A 50 15.40 -2.02 -4.88
CA ALA A 50 14.80 -1.70 -3.58
C ALA A 50 13.56 -2.55 -3.25
N LEU A 51 13.23 -3.57 -4.06
CA LEU A 51 12.11 -4.46 -3.80
C LEU A 51 12.60 -5.72 -3.07
N GLU A 52 11.97 -5.99 -1.95
CA GLU A 52 12.01 -7.30 -1.29
C GLU A 52 10.70 -8.02 -1.61
N TYR A 53 10.79 -9.28 -2.04
CA TYR A 53 9.63 -10.09 -2.37
C TYR A 53 9.23 -10.99 -1.20
N PRO A 54 7.93 -11.29 -1.01
CA PRO A 54 6.80 -10.78 -1.79
C PRO A 54 6.42 -9.34 -1.42
N ARG A 55 5.95 -8.55 -2.40
CA ARG A 55 5.64 -7.12 -2.22
C ARG A 55 4.25 -6.73 -2.71
N ILE A 56 3.51 -5.99 -1.89
CA ILE A 56 2.31 -5.26 -2.35
C ILE A 56 2.79 -3.95 -3.00
N LEU A 57 2.41 -3.74 -4.27
CA LEU A 57 2.74 -2.55 -5.06
C LEU A 57 1.75 -1.41 -4.85
N GLY A 58 2.09 -0.23 -5.40
CA GLY A 58 1.26 0.97 -5.36
C GLY A 58 1.73 1.97 -4.32
N HIS A 59 1.77 3.23 -4.72
CA HIS A 59 2.18 4.36 -3.87
C HIS A 59 1.33 5.62 -4.09
N GLU A 60 0.32 5.54 -4.95
CA GLU A 60 -0.63 6.60 -5.24
C GLU A 60 -1.99 6.18 -4.68
N VAL A 61 -2.27 6.51 -3.42
CA VAL A 61 -3.44 5.96 -2.70
C VAL A 61 -4.20 7.06 -1.97
N SER A 62 -5.53 6.98 -2.03
CA SER A 62 -6.44 7.76 -1.19
C SER A 62 -7.45 6.84 -0.50
N GLY A 63 -7.86 7.24 0.70
CA GLY A 63 -8.70 6.38 1.53
C GLY A 63 -9.28 7.08 2.74
N ILE A 64 -9.83 6.27 3.62
CA ILE A 64 -10.44 6.70 4.88
C ILE A 64 -9.67 6.07 6.03
N VAL A 65 -9.38 6.84 7.07
CA VAL A 65 -8.77 6.31 8.29
C VAL A 65 -9.75 5.32 8.95
N LYS A 66 -9.34 4.05 9.01
CA LYS A 66 -10.12 2.96 9.62
C LYS A 66 -9.82 2.79 11.10
N GLU A 67 -8.55 2.98 11.49
CA GLU A 67 -8.08 2.94 12.88
C GLU A 67 -6.91 3.93 13.00
N SER A 68 -6.80 4.65 14.11
CA SER A 68 -5.66 5.54 14.38
C SER A 68 -5.10 5.34 15.77
N LYS A 69 -3.77 5.17 15.85
CA LYS A 69 -2.98 5.26 17.09
C LYS A 69 -2.05 6.47 17.07
N ASN A 70 -2.38 7.46 16.24
CA ASN A 70 -1.67 8.72 16.07
C ASN A 70 -2.58 9.89 16.47
N LYS A 71 -2.03 10.95 17.08
CA LYS A 71 -2.81 12.13 17.52
C LYS A 71 -3.22 13.07 16.37
N ALA A 72 -2.56 13.00 15.22
CA ALA A 72 -2.79 13.90 14.09
C ALA A 72 -3.99 13.50 13.21
N PHE A 73 -4.46 12.26 13.32
CA PHE A 73 -5.54 11.72 12.50
C PHE A 73 -6.56 10.97 13.35
N LYS A 74 -7.84 11.02 12.98
CA LYS A 74 -8.93 10.29 13.62
C LYS A 74 -9.66 9.39 12.62
N GLU A 75 -10.34 8.38 13.13
CA GLU A 75 -11.20 7.51 12.34
C GLU A 75 -12.23 8.32 11.54
N GLY A 76 -12.43 7.96 10.28
CA GLY A 76 -13.30 8.67 9.33
C GLY A 76 -12.63 9.81 8.56
N ASP A 77 -11.41 10.24 8.92
CA ASP A 77 -10.70 11.25 8.13
C ASP A 77 -10.40 10.74 6.71
N ARG A 78 -10.58 11.62 5.72
CA ARG A 78 -10.15 11.37 4.33
C ARG A 78 -8.68 11.75 4.19
N VAL A 79 -7.86 10.83 3.69
CA VAL A 79 -6.41 11.01 3.58
C VAL A 79 -5.90 10.59 2.21
N GLN A 80 -4.84 11.26 1.76
CA GLN A 80 -4.02 10.86 0.63
C GLN A 80 -2.62 10.54 1.14
N LEU A 81 -2.05 9.43 0.66
CA LEU A 81 -0.70 9.01 1.03
C LEU A 81 0.30 9.69 0.09
N ALA A 82 1.17 10.54 0.65
CA ALA A 82 2.24 11.15 -0.13
C ALA A 82 3.19 10.05 -0.64
N PRO A 83 3.45 9.97 -1.96
CA PRO A 83 4.40 9.02 -2.51
C PRO A 83 5.82 9.44 -2.11
N GLY A 84 6.33 8.85 -1.04
CA GLY A 84 7.64 9.15 -0.51
C GLY A 84 8.08 8.07 0.48
N LEU A 85 9.06 7.26 0.05
CA LEU A 85 9.81 6.41 0.95
C LEU A 85 10.68 7.32 1.84
N LYS A 86 10.65 7.06 3.15
CA LYS A 86 11.94 6.98 3.84
C LYS A 86 12.54 5.63 3.51
#